data_AF-A0A5C4JZQ8-F1
#
_entry.id   AF-A0A5C4JZQ8-F1
#
_cell.length_a   1.000
_cell.length_b   1.000
_cell.length_c   1.000
_cell.angle_alpha   90.00
_cell.angle_beta   90.00
_cell.angle_gamma   90.00
#
_symmetry.space_group_name_H-M   'P 1'
#
loop_
_entity.id
_entity.type
_entity.pdbx_description
1 polymer ?
#
loop_
_entity_poly.entity_id
_entity_poly.type
_entity_poly.pdbx_seq_one_letter_code
_entity_poly.pdbx_strand_id
1 'polypeptide(L)'
;MPLRTSWSGDNCPIARAADVFADPWSLLVLREVFMGNRRFDGIKKALKVADNVLSERLRRLVEADILVAEPYSAGVRPRNEYRLTAAGADALPVLHALTAWAQRNTDSPSGRALRIVCTRCGSESASGTWCQSCGKDLTAETTAWDHPKTPGELIELGAAT
;
A
#
# COMPACT_ATOMS: atom_id res chain seq x y z
N MET A 1 1.10 13.91 -23.37
CA MET A 1 0.16 14.85 -22.72
C MET A 1 -1.07 14.05 -22.31
N PRO A 2 -1.21 13.59 -21.05
CA PRO A 2 -2.41 12.89 -20.68
C PRO A 2 -3.48 13.89 -20.25
N LEU A 3 -4.63 13.79 -20.90
CA LEU A 3 -5.90 14.40 -20.53
C LEU A 3 -6.21 14.05 -19.07
N ARG A 4 -6.16 15.02 -18.15
CA ARG A 4 -6.69 14.82 -16.80
C ARG A 4 -8.16 15.22 -16.81
N THR A 5 -9.01 14.33 -17.26
CA THR A 5 -10.35 14.30 -16.67
C THR A 5 -10.11 14.06 -15.18
N SER A 6 -10.46 15.03 -14.32
CA SER A 6 -10.50 14.77 -12.88
C SER A 6 -11.89 14.24 -12.56
N TRP A 7 -11.91 13.17 -11.78
CA TRP A 7 -13.07 12.42 -11.35
C TRP A 7 -13.38 12.72 -9.87
N SER A 8 -12.59 13.58 -9.22
CA SER A 8 -12.74 14.01 -7.83
C SER A 8 -14.13 14.59 -7.48
N GLY A 9 -14.78 15.24 -8.44
CA GLY A 9 -16.15 15.77 -8.31
C GLY A 9 -17.25 14.82 -8.83
N ASP A 10 -16.91 13.63 -9.30
CA ASP A 10 -17.88 12.68 -9.84
C ASP A 10 -18.73 12.07 -8.71
N ASN A 11 -20.01 11.79 -8.97
CA ASN A 11 -20.89 11.10 -8.02
C ASN A 11 -20.45 9.66 -7.75
N CYS A 12 -19.77 9.03 -8.70
CA CYS A 12 -19.28 7.67 -8.58
C CYS A 12 -18.11 7.59 -7.57
N PRO A 13 -18.19 6.77 -6.50
CA PRO A 13 -17.10 6.62 -5.55
C PRO A 13 -15.87 5.91 -6.13
N ILE A 14 -16.09 4.98 -7.07
CA ILE A 14 -14.99 4.29 -7.78
C ILE A 14 -14.21 5.28 -8.64
N ALA A 15 -14.91 6.21 -9.30
CA ALA A 15 -14.33 7.30 -10.07
C ALA A 15 -13.38 8.15 -9.22
N ARG A 16 -13.85 8.60 -8.05
CA ARG A 16 -13.03 9.36 -7.09
C ARG A 16 -11.83 8.57 -6.56
N ALA A 17 -12.00 7.28 -6.26
CA ALA A 17 -10.90 6.43 -5.82
C ALA A 17 -9.87 6.19 -6.94
N ALA A 18 -10.31 6.12 -8.20
CA ALA A 18 -9.43 5.96 -9.35
C ALA A 18 -8.52 7.19 -9.56
N ASP A 19 -9.01 8.40 -9.28
CA ASP A 19 -8.18 9.62 -9.30
C ASP A 19 -6.98 9.54 -8.33
N VAL A 20 -7.09 8.74 -7.26
CA VAL A 20 -6.03 8.53 -6.25
C VAL A 20 -5.16 7.32 -6.57
N PHE A 21 -5.78 6.17 -6.88
CA PHE A 21 -5.10 4.87 -6.92
C PHE A 21 -4.98 4.25 -8.31
N ALA A 22 -5.67 4.72 -9.34
CA ALA A 22 -5.68 4.09 -10.67
C ALA A 22 -4.44 4.42 -11.50
N ASP A 23 -3.29 4.50 -10.84
CA ASP A 23 -1.99 4.39 -11.48
C ASP A 23 -1.17 3.28 -10.79
N PRO A 24 -0.43 2.44 -11.54
CA PRO A 24 0.27 1.31 -10.96
C PRO A 24 1.29 1.68 -9.89
N TRP A 25 1.93 2.84 -10.01
CA TRP A 25 3.00 3.24 -9.10
C TRP A 25 2.46 3.69 -7.75
N SER A 26 1.29 4.32 -7.68
CA SER A 26 0.67 4.70 -6.40
C SER A 26 0.39 3.47 -5.54
N LEU A 27 -0.18 2.42 -6.12
CA LEU A 27 -0.43 1.16 -5.41
C LEU A 27 0.86 0.46 -4.97
N LEU A 28 1.89 0.46 -5.82
CA LEU A 28 3.18 -0.15 -5.49
C LEU A 28 3.95 0.65 -4.42
N VAL A 29 3.91 1.98 -4.47
CA VAL A 29 4.48 2.84 -3.43
C VAL A 29 3.76 2.61 -2.11
N LEU A 30 2.42 2.61 -2.12
CA LEU A 30 1.62 2.37 -0.93
C LEU A 30 1.93 1.00 -0.31
N ARG A 31 2.06 -0.05 -1.13
CA ARG A 31 2.50 -1.38 -0.69
C ARG A 31 3.83 -1.33 0.06
N GLU A 32 4.82 -0.60 -0.47
CA GLU A 32 6.12 -0.47 0.21
C GLU A 32 5.99 0.26 1.55
N VAL A 33 5.17 1.30 1.63
CA VAL A 33 4.91 2.02 2.89
C VAL A 33 4.25 1.10 3.92
N PHE A 34 3.28 0.27 3.52
CA PHE A 34 2.70 -0.77 4.38
C PHE A 34 3.74 -1.78 4.85
N MET A 35 4.71 -2.16 3.99
CA MET A 35 5.83 -3.04 4.38
C MET A 35 6.91 -2.32 5.21
N GLY A 36 6.69 -1.08 5.63
CA GLY A 36 7.60 -0.31 6.49
C GLY A 36 8.66 0.52 5.75
N ASN A 37 8.71 0.48 4.41
CA ASN A 37 9.60 1.32 3.62
C ASN A 37 9.07 2.75 3.54
N ARG A 38 9.51 3.60 4.48
CA ARG A 38 9.03 4.99 4.60
C ARG A 38 9.95 6.03 3.98
N ARG A 39 11.14 5.67 3.51
CA ARG A 39 12.14 6.61 2.98
C ARG A 39 12.23 6.52 1.46
N PHE A 40 12.46 7.67 0.82
CA PHE A 40 12.56 7.76 -0.65
C PHE A 40 13.54 6.73 -1.24
N ASP A 41 14.76 6.65 -0.72
CA ASP A 41 15.79 5.74 -1.23
C ASP A 41 15.41 4.27 -1.04
N GLY A 42 14.71 3.94 0.06
CA GLY A 42 14.23 2.59 0.34
C GLY A 42 13.16 2.16 -0.67
N ILE A 43 12.14 3.01 -0.87
CA ILE A 43 11.06 2.77 -1.83
C ILE A 43 11.63 2.69 -3.25
N LYS A 44 12.53 3.62 -3.63
CA LYS A 44 13.21 3.61 -4.93
C LYS A 44 13.94 2.31 -5.18
N LYS A 45 14.75 1.85 -4.20
CA LYS A 45 15.52 0.61 -4.31
C LYS A 45 14.61 -0.61 -4.46
N ALA A 46 13.50 -0.65 -3.72
CA ALA A 46 12.54 -1.75 -3.77
C ALA A 46 11.81 -1.82 -5.13
N LEU A 47 11.37 -0.66 -5.64
CA LEU A 47 10.56 -0.58 -6.86
C LEU A 47 11.38 -0.47 -8.16
N LYS A 48 12.67 -0.13 -8.07
CA LYS A 48 13.55 0.14 -9.24
C LYS A 48 12.95 1.18 -10.19
N VAL A 49 12.29 2.19 -9.63
CA VAL A 49 11.59 3.25 -10.35
C VAL A 49 12.47 4.49 -10.54
N ALA A 50 12.21 5.27 -11.59
CA ALA A 50 12.90 6.54 -11.82
C ALA A 50 12.52 7.61 -10.77
N ASP A 51 13.45 8.51 -10.46
CA ASP A 51 13.29 9.52 -9.40
C ASP A 51 12.13 10.47 -9.63
N ASN A 52 11.95 10.91 -10.88
CA ASN A 52 10.85 11.80 -11.25
C ASN A 52 9.49 11.12 -11.09
N VAL A 53 9.38 9.83 -11.43
CA VAL A 53 8.15 9.05 -11.26
C VAL A 53 7.84 8.88 -9.79
N LEU A 54 8.82 8.45 -8.97
CA LEU A 54 8.60 8.28 -7.54
C LEU A 54 8.23 9.59 -6.84
N SER A 55 8.94 10.68 -7.16
CA SER A 55 8.67 12.00 -6.58
C SER A 55 7.25 12.47 -6.90
N GLU A 56 6.82 12.33 -8.16
CA GLU A 56 5.47 12.70 -8.58
C GLU A 56 4.39 11.87 -7.86
N ARG A 57 4.66 10.58 -7.61
CA ARG A 57 3.70 9.69 -6.93
C ARG A 57 3.59 9.97 -5.45
N LEU A 58 4.71 10.14 -4.77
CA LEU A 58 4.73 10.54 -3.36
C LEU A 58 4.03 11.89 -3.17
N ARG A 59 4.30 12.87 -4.05
CA ARG A 59 3.59 14.16 -4.05
C ARG A 59 2.08 14.00 -4.16
N ARG A 60 1.60 13.19 -5.12
CA ARG A 60 0.15 12.95 -5.30
C ARG A 60 -0.50 12.25 -4.11
N LEU A 61 0.16 11.24 -3.54
CA LEU A 61 -0.35 10.54 -2.36
C LEU A 61 -0.41 11.47 -1.13
N VAL A 62 0.52 12.41 -1.01
CA VAL A 62 0.47 13.45 0.02
C VAL A 62 -0.65 14.45 -0.24
N GLU A 63 -0.81 14.91 -1.48
CA GLU A 63 -1.90 15.82 -1.86
C GLU A 63 -3.30 15.20 -1.69
N ALA A 64 -3.41 13.88 -1.82
CA ALA A 64 -4.63 13.12 -1.61
C ALA A 64 -4.87 12.71 -0.14
N ASP A 65 -4.05 13.20 0.80
CA ASP A 65 -4.12 12.86 2.23
C ASP A 65 -4.00 11.35 2.53
N ILE A 66 -3.30 10.61 1.67
CA ILE A 66 -3.00 9.18 1.87
C ILE A 66 -1.69 9.01 2.65
N LEU A 67 -0.74 9.90 2.42
CA LEU A 67 0.55 9.92 3.12
C LEU A 67 0.80 11.31 3.71
N VAL A 68 1.51 11.35 4.83
CA VAL A 68 2.13 12.57 5.35
C VAL A 68 3.64 12.49 5.15
N ALA A 69 4.25 13.61 4.76
CA ALA A 69 5.70 13.74 4.62
C ALA A 69 6.27 14.44 5.86
N GLU A 70 7.02 13.69 6.68
CA GLU A 70 7.61 14.19 7.92
C GLU A 70 9.14 14.28 7.82
N PRO A 71 9.76 15.39 8.22
CA PRO A 71 11.21 15.50 8.22
C PRO A 71 11.82 14.59 9.29
N TYR A 72 12.72 13.68 8.90
CA TYR A 72 13.46 12.83 9.83
C TYR A 72 14.92 13.27 10.03
N SER A 73 15.35 14.33 9.34
CA SER A 73 16.70 14.89 9.47
C SER A 73 16.67 16.42 9.47
N ALA A 74 17.39 17.06 10.41
CA ALA A 74 17.50 18.51 10.54
C ALA A 74 18.56 19.17 9.62
N GLY A 75 19.00 18.49 8.55
CA GLY A 75 20.02 18.99 7.64
C GLY A 75 19.53 20.06 6.66
N VAL A 76 20.46 20.66 5.90
CA VAL A 76 20.21 21.74 4.90
C VAL A 76 19.15 21.37 3.86
N ARG A 77 18.99 20.08 3.55
CA ARG A 77 17.88 19.55 2.76
C ARG A 77 17.14 18.52 3.62
N PRO A 78 16.01 18.89 4.27
CA PRO A 78 15.29 17.97 5.13
C PRO A 78 14.92 16.73 4.33
N ARG A 79 15.35 15.57 4.81
CA ARG A 79 14.94 14.28 4.26
C ARG A 79 13.62 13.91 4.93
N ASN A 80 12.65 13.58 4.10
CA ASN A 80 11.32 13.20 4.57
C ASN A 80 11.19 11.69 4.62
N GLU A 81 10.45 11.23 5.61
CA GLU A 81 9.80 9.93 5.61
C GLU A 81 8.31 10.10 5.33
N TYR A 82 7.72 9.09 4.72
CA TYR A 82 6.33 9.06 4.30
C TYR A 82 5.59 8.07 5.18
N ARG A 83 4.60 8.57 5.91
CA ARG A 83 3.80 7.79 6.85
C ARG A 83 2.35 7.75 6.40
N LEU A 84 1.65 6.67 6.75
CA LEU A 84 0.24 6.54 6.45
C LEU A 84 -0.55 7.51 7.32
N THR A 85 -1.50 8.19 6.69
CA THR A 85 -2.61 8.85 7.40
C THR A 85 -3.67 7.79 7.77
N ALA A 86 -4.71 8.20 8.48
CA ALA A 86 -5.89 7.35 8.70
C ALA A 86 -6.50 6.88 7.36
N ALA A 87 -6.72 7.81 6.41
CA ALA A 87 -7.24 7.49 5.09
C ALA A 87 -6.30 6.56 4.28
N GLY A 88 -4.98 6.70 4.48
CA GLY A 88 -4.00 5.79 3.88
C GLY A 88 -4.03 4.38 4.45
N ALA A 89 -4.23 4.23 5.77
CA ALA A 89 -4.40 2.93 6.39
C ALA A 89 -5.70 2.24 5.92
N ASP A 90 -6.78 3.01 5.72
CA ASP A 90 -8.07 2.53 5.18
C ASP A 90 -7.97 2.00 3.74
N ALA A 91 -6.86 2.26 3.03
CA ALA A 91 -6.62 1.71 1.70
C ALA A 91 -6.11 0.26 1.71
N LEU A 92 -5.81 -0.32 2.87
CA LEU A 92 -5.32 -1.70 2.99
C LEU A 92 -6.24 -2.74 2.30
N PRO A 93 -7.57 -2.70 2.47
CA PRO A 93 -8.49 -3.59 1.75
C PRO A 93 -8.38 -3.53 0.23
N VAL A 94 -7.99 -2.38 -0.35
CA VAL A 94 -7.79 -2.24 -1.80
C VAL A 94 -6.60 -3.09 -2.24
N LEU A 95 -5.49 -3.05 -1.51
CA LEU A 95 -4.31 -3.88 -1.79
C LEU A 95 -4.60 -5.37 -1.61
N HIS A 96 -5.39 -5.73 -0.61
CA HIS A 96 -5.85 -7.10 -0.42
C HIS A 96 -6.75 -7.58 -1.56
N ALA A 97 -7.70 -6.76 -2.01
CA ALA A 97 -8.57 -7.09 -3.13
C ALA A 97 -7.77 -7.30 -4.43
N LEU A 98 -6.77 -6.44 -4.70
CA LEU A 98 -5.85 -6.61 -5.82
C LEU A 98 -5.03 -7.90 -5.71
N THR A 99 -4.56 -8.24 -4.51
CA THR A 99 -3.84 -9.48 -4.25
C THR A 99 -4.72 -10.70 -4.54
N ALA A 100 -5.94 -10.73 -4.00
CA ALA A 100 -6.88 -11.82 -4.22
C ALA A 100 -7.30 -11.94 -5.69
N TRP A 101 -7.43 -10.81 -6.41
CA TRP A 101 -7.68 -10.82 -7.85
C TRP A 101 -6.49 -11.41 -8.62
N ALA A 102 -5.26 -10.98 -8.32
CA ALA A 102 -4.05 -11.48 -8.99
C ALA A 102 -3.86 -12.98 -8.77
N GLN A 103 -4.08 -13.48 -7.56
CA GLN A 103 -4.02 -14.91 -7.25
C GLN A 103 -4.96 -15.78 -8.09
N ARG A 104 -6.13 -15.25 -8.46
CA ARG A 104 -7.14 -15.98 -9.25
C ARG A 104 -6.94 -15.87 -10.76
N ASN A 105 -6.31 -14.79 -11.23
CA ASN A 105 -6.34 -14.41 -12.64
C ASN A 105 -4.96 -14.24 -13.28
N THR A 106 -3.88 -14.40 -12.52
CA THR A 106 -2.51 -14.26 -13.01
C THR A 106 -1.64 -15.38 -12.50
N ASP A 107 -0.68 -15.80 -13.31
CA ASP A 107 0.32 -16.77 -12.87
C ASP A 107 1.32 -16.12 -11.92
N SER A 108 1.62 -16.80 -10.80
CA SER A 108 2.75 -16.42 -9.96
C SER A 108 4.03 -17.02 -10.54
N PRO A 109 5.03 -16.20 -10.94
CA PRO A 109 6.31 -16.72 -11.43
C PRO A 109 7.05 -17.58 -10.41
N SER A 110 6.76 -17.39 -9.12
CA SER A 110 7.37 -18.15 -8.01
C SER A 110 6.56 -19.37 -7.57
N GLY A 111 5.35 -19.55 -8.13
CA GLY A 111 4.36 -20.51 -7.62
C GLY A 111 3.80 -20.17 -6.24
N ARG A 112 4.21 -19.04 -5.62
CA ARG A 112 3.74 -18.59 -4.32
C ARG A 112 2.95 -17.29 -4.43
N ALA A 113 1.92 -17.15 -3.61
CA ALA A 113 1.13 -15.95 -3.50
C ALA A 113 1.50 -15.16 -2.23
N LEU A 114 1.25 -13.84 -2.25
CA LEU A 114 1.22 -13.04 -1.03
C LEU A 114 0.04 -13.52 -0.18
N ARG A 115 0.28 -13.95 1.06
CA ARG A 115 -0.79 -14.39 1.97
C ARG A 115 -1.09 -13.33 3.01
N ILE A 116 -2.38 -13.14 3.29
CA ILE A 116 -2.88 -12.18 4.27
C ILE A 116 -3.11 -12.97 5.57
N VAL A 117 -2.30 -12.68 6.59
CA VAL A 117 -2.30 -13.43 7.85
C VAL A 117 -2.87 -12.56 8.96
N CYS A 118 -3.85 -13.06 9.69
CA CYS A 118 -4.37 -12.39 10.87
C CYS A 118 -3.42 -12.59 12.04
N THR A 119 -2.84 -11.52 12.59
CA THR A 119 -1.90 -11.62 13.72
C THR A 119 -2.58 -12.00 15.03
N ARG A 120 -3.92 -11.86 15.11
CA ARG A 120 -4.70 -12.23 16.31
C ARG A 120 -4.86 -13.73 16.50
N CYS A 121 -5.03 -14.50 15.42
CA CYS A 121 -5.27 -15.94 15.49
C CYS A 121 -4.29 -16.77 14.65
N GLY A 122 -3.37 -16.13 13.92
CA GLY A 122 -2.37 -16.78 13.06
C GLY A 122 -2.92 -17.40 11.78
N SER A 123 -4.22 -17.27 11.51
CA SER A 123 -4.85 -17.86 10.32
C SER A 123 -4.71 -16.96 9.09
N GLU A 124 -4.54 -17.58 7.92
CA GLU A 124 -4.70 -16.91 6.63
C GLU A 124 -6.16 -16.50 6.39
N SER A 125 -6.39 -15.36 5.74
CA SER A 125 -7.72 -14.89 5.36
C SER A 125 -7.75 -14.45 3.90
N ALA A 126 -8.75 -14.93 3.15
CA ALA A 126 -8.96 -14.53 1.76
C ALA A 126 -9.85 -13.28 1.60
N SER A 127 -10.53 -12.82 2.66
CA SER A 127 -11.53 -11.74 2.55
C SER A 127 -10.93 -10.34 2.45
N GLY A 128 -9.65 -10.17 2.82
CA GLY A 128 -8.93 -8.89 2.82
C GLY A 128 -9.45 -7.81 3.78
N THR A 129 -10.57 -8.03 4.47
CA THR A 129 -11.24 -7.04 5.32
C THR A 129 -11.54 -7.58 6.72
N TRP A 130 -11.76 -8.89 6.85
CA TRP A 130 -12.00 -9.56 8.13
C TRP A 130 -11.36 -10.96 8.14
N CYS A 131 -11.03 -11.49 9.31
CA CYS A 131 -10.44 -12.83 9.41
C CYS A 131 -11.53 -13.91 9.32
N GLN A 132 -11.45 -14.78 8.30
CA GLN A 132 -12.41 -15.89 8.13
C GLN A 132 -12.43 -16.89 9.30
N SER A 133 -11.35 -16.95 10.08
CA SER A 133 -11.21 -17.86 11.21
C SER A 133 -11.79 -17.29 12.51
N CYS A 134 -11.44 -16.05 12.88
CA CYS A 134 -11.86 -15.46 14.16
C CYS A 134 -12.94 -14.37 14.06
N GLY A 135 -13.34 -13.99 12.85
CA GLY A 135 -14.41 -13.01 12.60
C GLY A 135 -14.07 -11.56 12.95
N LYS A 136 -12.80 -11.25 13.26
CA LYS A 136 -12.34 -9.89 13.58
C LYS A 136 -11.88 -9.14 12.34
N ASP A 137 -11.99 -7.81 12.36
CA ASP A 137 -11.52 -6.95 11.28
C ASP A 137 -10.02 -7.10 11.05
N LEU A 138 -9.61 -6.98 9.79
CA LEU A 138 -8.22 -6.94 9.37
C LEU A 138 -7.83 -5.49 9.10
N THR A 139 -7.15 -4.90 10.08
CA THR A 139 -6.51 -3.58 9.96
C THR A 139 -5.01 -3.75 9.74
N ALA A 140 -4.28 -2.64 9.57
CA ALA A 140 -2.82 -2.67 9.47
C ALA A 140 -2.17 -3.28 10.74
N GLU A 141 -2.75 -3.05 11.91
CA GLU A 141 -2.24 -3.53 13.20
C GLU A 141 -2.53 -5.01 13.46
N THR A 142 -3.52 -5.58 12.76
CA THR A 142 -3.99 -6.95 13.00
C THR A 142 -3.70 -7.89 11.83
N THR A 143 -2.90 -7.41 10.88
CA THR A 143 -2.59 -8.11 9.64
C THR A 143 -1.09 -8.12 9.44
N ALA A 144 -0.56 -9.27 9.07
CA ALA A 144 0.78 -9.42 8.53
C ALA A 144 0.69 -10.01 7.12
N TRP A 145 1.72 -9.73 6.32
CA TRP A 145 1.87 -10.33 5.01
C TRP A 145 2.97 -11.39 5.01
N ASP A 146 2.64 -12.59 4.52
CA ASP A 146 3.65 -13.58 4.12
C ASP A 146 4.00 -13.37 2.65
N HIS A 147 5.15 -12.72 2.41
CA HIS A 147 5.51 -12.24 1.09
C HIS A 147 6.23 -13.34 0.27
N PRO A 148 5.89 -13.53 -1.02
CA PRO A 148 6.42 -14.66 -1.81
C PRO A 148 7.94 -14.64 -2.01
N LYS A 149 8.59 -13.48 -1.87
CA LYS A 149 10.07 -13.37 -1.91
C LYS A 149 10.76 -13.85 -0.62
N THR A 150 10.07 -13.86 0.50
CA THR A 150 10.58 -14.22 1.84
C THR A 150 9.57 -15.10 2.57
N PRO A 151 9.28 -16.31 2.05
CA PRO A 151 8.21 -17.15 2.57
C PRO A 151 8.47 -17.56 4.02
N GLY A 152 7.44 -17.45 4.86
CA GLY A 152 7.52 -17.78 6.29
C GLY A 152 8.01 -16.64 7.18
N GLU A 153 8.46 -15.52 6.59
CA GLU A 153 8.75 -14.28 7.30
C GLU A 153 7.51 -13.37 7.22
N LEU A 154 6.81 -13.25 8.35
CA LEU A 154 5.63 -12.37 8.44
C LEU A 154 6.07 -10.91 8.53
N ILE A 155 5.62 -10.12 7.57
CA ILE A 155 5.83 -8.69 7.52
C ILE A 155 4.65 -8.01 8.23
N GLU A 156 4.91 -7.50 9.43
CA GLU A 156 3.98 -6.62 10.15
C GLU A 156 3.76 -5.33 9.35
N LEU A 157 2.50 -4.89 9.24
CA LEU A 157 2.18 -3.74 8.42
C LEU A 157 2.33 -2.43 9.20
N GLY A 158 2.73 -1.38 8.48
CA GLY A 158 2.73 -0.01 9.00
C GLY A 158 1.31 0.45 9.31
N ALA A 159 1.07 0.83 10.56
CA ALA A 159 -0.14 1.52 11.00
C ALA A 159 -0.12 3.01 10.64
N ALA A 160 -1.30 3.65 10.67
CA ALA A 160 -1.40 5.10 10.67
C ALA A 160 -0.67 5.69 11.89
N THR A 161 -0.02 6.83 11.72
CA THR A 161 0.55 7.62 12.82
C THR A 161 -0.42 8.64 13.38
#